data_AF-A0A5A4PWC0-F1
#
_entry.id   AF-A0A5A4PWC0-F1
#
_cell.length_a   1.000
_cell.length_b   1.000
_cell.length_c   1.000
_cell.angle_alpha   90.00
_cell.angle_beta   90.00
_cell.angle_gamma   90.00
#
_symmetry.space_group_name_H-M   'P 1'
#
loop_
_entity.id
_entity.type
_entity.pdbx_description
1 polymer ?
#
loop_
_entity_poly.entity_id
_entity_poly.type
_entity_poly.pdbx_seq_one_letter_code
_entity_poly.pdbx_strand_id
1 'polypeptide(L)'
;MKFALFISIACCALSVSFGLRATILECLKIVPSWSDIDCTPHHPRLFAEFDDIWAGKQLEVIAQWLDNPIPEDWTPEELLDYCIYRECHTNQAMVDYMFEYGYPPYCMTQSSEDWMNDRYWSRCKVVVNQTLELTPEDYSTYFCYKVFHQQDPAIPCEPFEEIMNPNHPTVQELQKSHELFIDDAEPESEQWWISLMRDIKEKSVDEDHVESFHYGWIINMDANDYKNMVPLWSPYQGPTVPARRDFPRIIDAMLNHGGNITLGDFRHFECIHYEGIGSQRCREFGPLHYEPREMIVLVPTLHHILMGMTQHLDKVVHLERALLLEAQGLILSGY
;
A
#
# COMPACT_ATOMS: atom_id res chain seq x y z
N MET A 1 -13.45 -49.70 0.28
CA MET A 1 -14.46 -48.63 0.12
C MET A 1 -13.97 -47.27 0.61
N LYS A 2 -13.65 -47.07 1.89
CA LYS A 2 -13.15 -45.77 2.40
C LYS A 2 -11.86 -45.29 1.69
N PHE A 3 -10.92 -46.20 1.43
CA PHE A 3 -9.65 -45.89 0.75
C PHE A 3 -9.82 -45.41 -0.70
N ALA A 4 -10.78 -46.00 -1.44
CA ALA A 4 -11.07 -45.60 -2.82
C ALA A 4 -11.74 -44.23 -2.89
N LEU A 5 -12.54 -43.87 -1.88
CA LEU A 5 -13.16 -42.55 -1.75
C LEU A 5 -12.10 -41.47 -1.47
N PHE A 6 -11.12 -41.76 -0.62
CA PHE A 6 -9.99 -40.85 -0.39
C PHE A 6 -9.12 -40.66 -1.63
N ILE A 7 -8.87 -41.72 -2.41
CA ILE A 7 -8.14 -41.63 -3.67
C ILE A 7 -8.92 -40.81 -4.72
N SER A 8 -10.25 -40.98 -4.82
CA SER A 8 -11.04 -40.18 -5.77
C SER A 8 -11.08 -38.70 -5.37
N ILE A 9 -11.23 -38.40 -4.07
CA ILE A 9 -11.16 -37.02 -3.56
C ILE A 9 -9.78 -36.40 -3.84
N ALA A 10 -8.70 -37.15 -3.60
CA ALA A 10 -7.33 -36.70 -3.89
C ALA A 10 -7.10 -36.47 -5.39
N CYS A 11 -7.58 -37.36 -6.27
CA CYS A 11 -7.49 -37.17 -7.72
C CYS A 11 -8.29 -35.96 -8.21
N CYS A 12 -9.52 -35.77 -7.72
CA CYS A 12 -10.34 -34.61 -8.08
C CYS A 12 -9.68 -33.31 -7.61
N ALA A 13 -9.17 -33.26 -6.38
CA ALA A 13 -8.46 -32.09 -5.86
C ALA A 13 -7.21 -31.76 -6.70
N LEU A 14 -6.41 -32.77 -7.05
CA LEU A 14 -5.22 -32.58 -7.90
C LEU A 14 -5.59 -32.06 -9.29
N SER A 15 -6.61 -32.63 -9.94
CA SER A 15 -7.05 -32.20 -11.27
C SER A 15 -7.58 -30.77 -11.29
N VAL A 16 -8.33 -30.37 -10.26
CA VAL A 16 -8.84 -28.99 -10.13
C VAL A 16 -7.67 -28.00 -9.96
N SER A 17 -6.72 -28.28 -9.06
CA SER A 17 -5.56 -27.41 -8.87
C SER A 17 -4.62 -27.32 -10.08
N PHE A 18 -4.48 -28.40 -10.87
CA PHE A 18 -3.75 -28.31 -12.14
C PHE A 18 -4.47 -27.43 -13.17
N GLY A 19 -5.81 -27.48 -13.23
CA GLY A 19 -6.62 -26.67 -14.15
C GLY A 19 -6.61 -25.17 -13.80
N LEU A 20 -6.68 -24.83 -12.52
CA LEU A 20 -6.62 -23.45 -12.03
C LEU A 20 -5.25 -22.81 -12.28
N ARG A 21 -4.16 -23.54 -11.99
CA ARG A 21 -2.80 -23.08 -12.27
C ARG A 21 -2.52 -22.91 -13.76
N ALA A 22 -3.05 -23.78 -14.61
CA ALA A 22 -2.99 -23.62 -16.07
C ALA A 22 -3.75 -22.36 -16.51
N THR A 23 -4.89 -22.08 -15.90
CA THR A 23 -5.74 -20.93 -16.22
C THR A 23 -5.06 -19.59 -15.93
N ILE A 24 -4.39 -19.45 -14.79
CA ILE A 24 -3.60 -18.25 -14.44
C ILE A 24 -2.46 -18.02 -15.44
N LEU A 25 -1.68 -19.07 -15.70
CA LEU A 25 -0.50 -18.96 -16.57
C LEU A 25 -0.87 -18.66 -18.02
N GLU A 26 -2.02 -19.11 -18.49
CA GLU A 26 -2.46 -18.86 -19.85
C GLU A 26 -2.92 -17.41 -20.04
N CYS A 27 -3.69 -16.86 -19.10
CA CYS A 27 -4.07 -15.45 -19.15
C CYS A 27 -2.87 -14.49 -19.11
N LEU A 28 -1.87 -14.77 -18.25
CA LEU A 28 -0.66 -13.95 -18.16
C LEU A 28 0.15 -13.84 -19.46
N LYS A 29 0.00 -14.78 -20.40
CA LYS A 29 0.69 -14.73 -21.70
C LYS A 29 -0.06 -13.94 -22.77
N ILE A 30 -1.37 -13.79 -22.60
CA ILE A 30 -2.28 -13.34 -23.66
C ILE A 30 -2.72 -11.88 -23.41
N VAL A 31 -2.89 -11.49 -22.16
CA VAL A 31 -3.41 -10.16 -21.83
C VAL A 31 -2.37 -9.08 -22.15
N PRO A 32 -2.77 -7.94 -22.77
CA PRO A 32 -1.91 -6.77 -22.97
C PRO A 32 -1.35 -6.20 -21.65
N SER A 33 -0.46 -5.22 -21.77
CA SER A 33 -0.02 -4.42 -20.61
C SER A 33 -1.24 -3.90 -19.86
N TRP A 34 -1.15 -3.85 -18.53
CA TRP A 34 -2.21 -3.40 -17.64
C TRP A 34 -2.75 -2.00 -17.97
N SER A 35 -1.90 -1.15 -18.56
CA SER A 35 -2.22 0.19 -19.05
C SER A 35 -3.11 0.23 -20.30
N ASP A 36 -3.20 -0.88 -21.03
CA ASP A 36 -3.79 -0.96 -22.37
C ASP A 36 -5.11 -1.76 -22.37
N ILE A 37 -5.53 -2.26 -21.20
CA ILE A 37 -6.76 -3.03 -21.03
C ILE A 37 -7.94 -2.06 -20.91
N ASP A 38 -8.87 -2.13 -21.86
CA ASP A 38 -10.17 -1.46 -21.75
C ASP A 38 -11.18 -2.35 -21.00
N CYS A 39 -11.47 -2.00 -19.75
CA CYS A 39 -12.42 -2.73 -18.91
C CYS A 39 -13.88 -2.32 -19.15
N THR A 40 -14.14 -1.26 -19.93
CA THR A 40 -15.48 -0.69 -20.14
C THR A 40 -16.54 -1.74 -20.53
N PRO A 41 -16.25 -2.71 -21.43
CA PRO A 41 -17.23 -3.73 -21.81
C PRO A 41 -17.68 -4.63 -20.64
N HIS A 42 -16.85 -4.79 -19.61
CA HIS A 42 -17.10 -5.66 -18.47
C HIS A 42 -17.69 -4.93 -17.25
N HIS A 43 -17.73 -3.59 -17.25
CA HIS A 43 -18.18 -2.78 -16.11
C HIS A 43 -19.53 -3.23 -15.53
N PRO A 44 -20.60 -3.46 -16.32
CA PRO A 44 -21.89 -3.84 -15.75
C PRO A 44 -21.85 -5.14 -14.95
N ARG A 45 -21.03 -6.09 -15.39
CA ARG A 45 -20.85 -7.38 -14.71
C ARG A 45 -19.99 -7.22 -13.47
N LEU A 46 -18.85 -6.54 -13.61
CA LEU A 46 -17.92 -6.28 -12.50
C LEU A 46 -18.59 -5.50 -11.38
N PHE A 47 -19.40 -4.48 -11.71
CA PHE A 47 -20.09 -3.66 -10.73
C PHE A 47 -21.14 -4.45 -9.97
N ALA A 48 -21.86 -5.36 -10.63
CA ALA A 48 -22.80 -6.25 -9.95
C ALA A 48 -22.08 -7.22 -8.98
N GLU A 49 -20.91 -7.73 -9.37
CA GLU A 49 -20.09 -8.58 -8.50
C GLU A 49 -19.50 -7.77 -7.32
N PHE A 50 -19.11 -6.52 -7.54
CA PHE A 50 -18.70 -5.60 -6.48
C PHE A 50 -19.87 -5.25 -5.55
N ASP A 51 -21.09 -5.04 -6.06
CA ASP A 51 -22.28 -4.82 -5.21
C ASP A 51 -22.49 -5.99 -4.23
N ASP A 52 -22.29 -7.24 -4.68
CA ASP A 52 -22.39 -8.42 -3.83
C ASP A 52 -21.26 -8.50 -2.78
N ILE A 53 -20.04 -8.08 -3.13
CA ILE A 53 -18.93 -7.92 -2.16
C ILE A 53 -19.30 -6.89 -1.09
N TRP A 54 -19.87 -5.75 -1.48
CA TRP A 54 -20.30 -4.70 -0.56
C TRP A 54 -21.49 -5.12 0.30
N ALA A 55 -22.31 -6.05 -0.19
CA ALA A 55 -23.37 -6.69 0.57
C ALA A 55 -22.88 -7.76 1.57
N GLY A 56 -21.56 -7.98 1.69
CA GLY A 56 -20.96 -8.89 2.64
C GLY A 56 -20.84 -10.35 2.17
N LYS A 57 -20.89 -10.58 0.85
CA LYS A 57 -20.70 -11.91 0.25
C LYS A 57 -19.29 -12.10 -0.32
N GLN A 58 -18.30 -11.38 0.20
CA GLN A 58 -16.99 -11.26 -0.42
C GLN A 58 -16.29 -12.59 -0.65
N LEU A 59 -16.31 -13.51 0.32
CA LEU A 59 -15.65 -14.81 0.18
C LEU A 59 -16.33 -15.69 -0.87
N GLU A 60 -17.65 -15.60 -1.03
CA GLU A 60 -18.40 -16.36 -2.04
C GLU A 60 -18.09 -15.85 -3.44
N VAL A 61 -18.14 -14.53 -3.65
CA VAL A 61 -17.86 -13.90 -4.95
C VAL A 61 -16.39 -14.13 -5.34
N ILE A 62 -15.46 -13.92 -4.41
CA ILE A 62 -14.02 -14.14 -4.67
C ILE A 62 -13.74 -15.62 -4.92
N ALA A 63 -14.38 -16.54 -4.20
CA ALA A 63 -14.26 -17.97 -4.50
C ALA A 63 -14.73 -18.28 -5.92
N GLN A 64 -15.81 -17.65 -6.41
CA GLN A 64 -16.23 -17.80 -7.81
C GLN A 64 -15.19 -17.24 -8.77
N TRP A 65 -14.55 -16.10 -8.47
CA TRP A 65 -13.46 -15.58 -9.31
C TRP A 65 -12.26 -16.52 -9.37
N LEU A 66 -11.96 -17.20 -8.27
CA LEU A 66 -10.86 -18.16 -8.17
C LEU A 66 -11.21 -19.52 -8.78
N ASP A 67 -12.45 -19.98 -8.69
CA ASP A 67 -12.91 -21.30 -9.15
C ASP A 67 -13.54 -21.26 -10.55
N ASN A 68 -12.76 -20.81 -11.54
CA ASN A 68 -13.19 -20.74 -12.94
C ASN A 68 -12.14 -21.37 -13.88
N PRO A 69 -12.19 -22.70 -14.11
CA PRO A 69 -11.34 -23.34 -15.10
C PRO A 69 -11.71 -22.86 -16.51
N ILE A 70 -10.72 -22.55 -17.34
CA ILE A 70 -10.94 -22.27 -18.77
C ILE A 70 -11.41 -23.56 -19.48
N PRO A 71 -12.60 -23.56 -20.11
CA PRO A 71 -13.05 -24.65 -20.96
C PRO A 71 -12.12 -24.87 -22.17
N GLU A 72 -11.85 -26.14 -22.50
CA GLU A 72 -10.95 -26.52 -23.60
C GLU A 72 -11.50 -26.15 -24.99
N ASP A 73 -12.82 -25.91 -25.10
CA ASP A 73 -13.52 -25.61 -26.34
C ASP A 73 -13.65 -24.11 -26.64
N TRP A 74 -13.11 -23.25 -25.77
CA TRP A 74 -13.10 -21.81 -26.00
C TRP A 74 -12.24 -21.41 -27.19
N THR A 75 -12.78 -20.49 -27.99
CA THR A 75 -12.04 -19.82 -29.05
C THR A 75 -10.97 -18.89 -28.46
N PRO A 76 -9.92 -18.55 -29.24
CA PRO A 76 -8.92 -17.58 -28.80
C PRO A 76 -9.52 -16.23 -28.37
N GLU A 77 -10.60 -15.80 -29.03
CA GLU A 77 -11.31 -14.57 -28.70
C GLU A 77 -12.04 -14.67 -27.35
N GLU A 78 -12.74 -15.78 -27.07
CA GLU A 78 -13.40 -16.02 -25.78
C GLU A 78 -12.38 -16.11 -24.64
N LEU A 79 -11.25 -16.77 -24.89
CA LEU A 79 -10.15 -16.86 -23.94
C LEU A 79 -9.57 -15.48 -23.62
N LEU A 80 -9.31 -14.65 -24.65
CA LEU A 80 -8.80 -13.29 -24.46
C LEU A 80 -9.80 -12.43 -23.68
N ASP A 81 -11.09 -12.47 -24.02
CA ASP A 81 -12.16 -11.74 -23.32
C ASP A 81 -12.25 -12.14 -21.84
N TYR A 82 -12.24 -13.45 -21.55
CA TYR A 82 -12.22 -13.94 -20.18
C TYR A 82 -10.99 -13.48 -19.40
N CYS A 83 -9.80 -13.54 -20.01
CA CYS A 83 -8.58 -13.10 -19.38
C CYS A 83 -8.55 -11.59 -19.12
N ILE A 84 -9.10 -10.78 -20.03
CA ILE A 84 -9.30 -9.34 -19.82
C ILE A 84 -10.27 -9.10 -18.67
N TYR A 85 -11.45 -9.72 -18.69
CA TYR A 85 -12.44 -9.64 -17.61
C TYR A 85 -11.84 -9.99 -16.24
N ARG A 86 -11.02 -11.04 -16.18
CA ARG A 86 -10.34 -11.44 -14.95
C ARG A 86 -9.42 -10.34 -14.42
N GLU A 87 -8.57 -9.76 -15.27
CA GLU A 87 -7.66 -8.67 -14.89
C GLU A 87 -8.43 -7.43 -14.41
N CYS A 88 -9.61 -7.17 -14.98
CA CYS A 88 -10.44 -6.02 -14.64
C CYS A 88 -11.00 -6.02 -13.19
N HIS A 89 -11.03 -7.16 -12.48
CA HIS A 89 -11.42 -7.17 -11.06
C HIS A 89 -10.48 -6.38 -10.16
N THR A 90 -9.25 -6.13 -10.59
CA THR A 90 -8.19 -5.52 -9.77
C THR A 90 -7.56 -4.28 -10.41
N ASN A 91 -8.13 -3.80 -11.52
CA ASN A 91 -7.60 -2.68 -12.32
C ASN A 91 -8.55 -1.46 -12.28
N GLN A 92 -8.60 -0.67 -13.36
CA GLN A 92 -9.35 0.58 -13.47
C GLN A 92 -10.85 0.44 -13.11
N ALA A 93 -11.50 -0.68 -13.44
CA ALA A 93 -12.91 -0.88 -13.10
C ALA A 93 -13.17 -0.88 -11.57
N MET A 94 -12.24 -1.45 -10.78
CA MET A 94 -12.30 -1.37 -9.32
C MET A 94 -12.14 0.09 -8.86
N VAL A 95 -11.20 0.83 -9.45
CA VAL A 95 -10.97 2.26 -9.15
C VAL A 95 -12.21 3.11 -9.47
N ASP A 96 -12.80 2.90 -10.65
CA ASP A 96 -14.01 3.60 -11.09
C ASP A 96 -15.19 3.30 -10.16
N TYR A 97 -15.38 2.03 -9.80
CA TYR A 97 -16.42 1.64 -8.85
C TYR A 97 -16.21 2.29 -7.48
N MET A 98 -14.98 2.30 -6.96
CA MET A 98 -14.67 2.95 -5.68
C MET A 98 -14.93 4.46 -5.72
N PHE A 99 -14.62 5.09 -6.85
CA PHE A 99 -14.87 6.52 -7.04
C PHE A 99 -16.37 6.84 -7.04
N GLU A 100 -17.21 5.98 -7.64
CA GLU A 100 -18.65 6.19 -7.75
C GLU A 100 -19.44 5.75 -6.51
N TYR A 101 -19.08 4.61 -5.91
CA TYR A 101 -19.87 3.93 -4.87
C TYR A 101 -19.18 3.84 -3.50
N GLY A 102 -17.92 4.23 -3.40
CA GLY A 102 -17.14 4.21 -2.15
C GLY A 102 -16.42 2.89 -1.89
N TYR A 103 -16.01 2.65 -0.64
CA TYR A 103 -15.06 1.59 -0.28
C TYR A 103 -15.76 0.36 0.33
N PRO A 104 -15.21 -0.85 0.13
CA PRO A 104 -15.81 -2.07 0.65
C PRO A 104 -15.74 -2.07 2.18
N PRO A 105 -16.87 -2.25 2.91
CA PRO A 105 -16.87 -2.22 4.38
C PRO A 105 -15.89 -3.20 5.01
N TYR A 106 -15.72 -4.39 4.40
CA TYR A 106 -14.75 -5.40 4.84
C TYR A 106 -13.30 -4.87 4.82
N CYS A 107 -12.91 -4.07 3.83
CA CYS A 107 -11.56 -3.50 3.77
C CYS A 107 -11.32 -2.43 4.85
N MET A 108 -12.38 -1.89 5.46
CA MET A 108 -12.29 -0.96 6.59
C MET A 108 -12.18 -1.66 7.94
N THR A 109 -12.14 -3.00 7.99
CA THR A 109 -12.09 -3.77 9.25
C THR A 109 -10.70 -3.88 9.87
N GLN A 110 -9.66 -3.61 9.10
CA GLN A 110 -8.26 -3.65 9.53
C GLN A 110 -7.55 -2.37 9.11
N SER A 111 -6.41 -2.09 9.76
CA SER A 111 -5.57 -0.97 9.35
C SER A 111 -4.89 -1.25 8.01
N SER A 112 -4.42 -0.20 7.36
CA SER A 112 -3.62 -0.35 6.14
C SER A 112 -2.35 -1.17 6.36
N GLU A 113 -1.75 -1.05 7.53
CA GLU A 113 -0.52 -1.71 7.97
C GLU A 113 -0.76 -3.22 8.13
N ASP A 114 -1.91 -3.59 8.67
CA ASP A 114 -2.34 -5.00 8.77
C ASP A 114 -2.55 -5.60 7.37
N TRP A 115 -3.22 -4.88 6.47
CA TRP A 115 -3.40 -5.32 5.08
C TRP A 115 -2.05 -5.51 4.36
N MET A 116 -1.11 -4.59 4.55
CA MET A 116 0.25 -4.69 4.00
C MET A 116 0.98 -5.92 4.55
N ASN A 117 0.86 -6.18 5.85
CA ASN A 117 1.49 -7.32 6.51
C ASN A 117 0.93 -8.65 5.97
N ASP A 118 -0.39 -8.82 6.00
CA ASP A 118 -1.05 -10.04 5.50
C ASP A 118 -0.73 -10.25 4.02
N ARG A 119 -0.77 -9.18 3.22
CA ARG A 119 -0.42 -9.22 1.80
C ARG A 119 1.00 -9.72 1.57
N TYR A 120 1.97 -9.20 2.32
CA TYR A 120 3.38 -9.59 2.19
C TYR A 120 3.56 -11.09 2.46
N TRP A 121 2.98 -11.60 3.55
CA TRP A 121 3.10 -13.01 3.92
C TRP A 121 2.37 -13.94 2.95
N SER A 122 1.15 -13.61 2.52
CA SER A 122 0.43 -14.37 1.49
C SER A 122 1.19 -14.37 0.16
N ARG A 123 1.81 -13.25 -0.23
CA ARG A 123 2.69 -13.19 -1.42
C ARG A 123 3.86 -14.16 -1.27
N CYS A 124 4.57 -14.10 -0.15
CA CYS A 124 5.77 -14.89 0.05
C CYS A 124 5.50 -16.38 0.14
N LYS A 125 4.36 -16.77 0.72
CA LYS A 125 3.85 -18.15 0.70
C LYS A 125 3.72 -18.70 -0.72
N VAL A 126 3.14 -17.94 -1.64
CA VAL A 126 2.99 -18.35 -3.06
C VAL A 126 4.33 -18.37 -3.80
N VAL A 127 5.20 -17.38 -3.57
CA VAL A 127 6.52 -17.30 -4.21
C VAL A 127 7.40 -18.49 -3.83
N VAL A 128 7.45 -18.81 -2.53
CA VAL A 128 8.28 -19.90 -2.00
C VAL A 128 7.65 -21.27 -2.24
N ASN A 129 6.32 -21.36 -2.20
CA ASN A 129 5.58 -22.58 -2.51
C ASN A 129 4.67 -22.37 -3.71
N GLN A 130 5.27 -22.55 -4.89
CA GLN A 130 4.62 -22.39 -6.19
C GLN A 130 3.45 -23.36 -6.44
N THR A 131 3.19 -24.33 -5.54
CA THR A 131 2.06 -25.27 -5.65
C THR A 131 0.84 -24.84 -4.83
N LEU A 132 0.98 -23.85 -3.95
CA LEU A 132 -0.14 -23.29 -3.19
C LEU A 132 -0.92 -22.29 -4.05
N GLU A 133 -2.23 -22.49 -4.10
CA GLU A 133 -3.17 -21.53 -4.68
C GLU A 133 -3.58 -20.52 -3.61
N LEU A 134 -3.91 -19.30 -4.05
CA LEU A 134 -4.47 -18.28 -3.16
C LEU A 134 -5.84 -18.76 -2.69
N THR A 135 -6.07 -18.71 -1.39
CA THR A 135 -7.41 -18.90 -0.82
C THR A 135 -8.28 -17.67 -1.13
N PRO A 136 -9.61 -17.79 -1.05
CA PRO A 136 -10.49 -16.62 -1.11
C PRO A 136 -10.10 -15.55 -0.10
N GLU A 137 -9.65 -15.94 1.10
CA GLU A 137 -9.12 -15.02 2.10
C GLU A 137 -7.84 -14.32 1.62
N ASP A 138 -6.84 -15.06 1.12
CA ASP A 138 -5.60 -14.47 0.59
C ASP A 138 -5.88 -13.47 -0.55
N TYR A 139 -6.84 -13.79 -1.42
CA TYR A 139 -7.23 -12.91 -2.51
C TYR A 139 -8.06 -11.72 -2.02
N SER A 140 -8.88 -11.88 -0.98
CA SER A 140 -9.59 -10.78 -0.32
C SER A 140 -8.61 -9.78 0.30
N THR A 141 -7.52 -10.26 0.90
CA THR A 141 -6.42 -9.42 1.38
C THR A 141 -5.78 -8.66 0.23
N TYR A 142 -5.45 -9.35 -0.87
CA TYR A 142 -4.90 -8.71 -2.08
C TYR A 142 -5.83 -7.62 -2.64
N PHE A 143 -7.14 -7.90 -2.68
CA PHE A 143 -8.14 -6.95 -3.12
C PHE A 143 -8.17 -5.70 -2.23
N CYS A 144 -8.26 -5.84 -0.90
CA CYS A 144 -8.23 -4.68 0.02
C CYS A 144 -6.93 -3.89 -0.04
N TYR A 145 -5.81 -4.59 -0.17
CA TYR A 145 -4.51 -3.96 -0.34
C TYR A 145 -4.46 -3.06 -1.60
N LYS A 146 -5.05 -3.53 -2.70
CA LYS A 146 -5.15 -2.77 -3.97
C LYS A 146 -6.14 -1.62 -3.89
N VAL A 147 -7.26 -1.81 -3.21
CA VAL A 147 -8.28 -0.77 -2.92
C VAL A 147 -7.64 0.47 -2.28
N PHE A 148 -6.66 0.30 -1.39
CA PHE A 148 -5.94 1.41 -0.74
C PHE A 148 -4.64 1.83 -1.42
N HIS A 149 -4.40 1.45 -2.68
CA HIS A 149 -3.25 1.91 -3.47
C HIS A 149 -1.89 1.75 -2.75
N GLN A 150 -1.75 0.75 -1.88
CA GLN A 150 -0.54 0.53 -1.11
C GLN A 150 0.59 0.02 -2.00
N GLN A 151 1.83 0.37 -1.65
CA GLN A 151 3.03 -0.08 -2.36
C GLN A 151 3.69 -1.25 -1.67
N ASP A 152 4.12 -2.24 -2.46
CA ASP A 152 4.74 -3.45 -1.90
C ASP A 152 6.06 -3.05 -1.25
N PRO A 153 6.30 -3.42 0.03
CA PRO A 153 7.57 -3.14 0.68
C PRO A 153 8.69 -3.86 -0.09
N ALA A 154 9.82 -3.17 -0.25
CA ALA A 154 10.99 -3.68 -0.97
C ALA A 154 11.81 -4.68 -0.13
N ILE A 155 11.14 -5.62 0.54
CA ILE A 155 11.74 -6.65 1.38
C ILE A 155 11.69 -7.99 0.64
N PRO A 156 12.82 -8.72 0.51
CA PRO A 156 12.83 -10.09 0.00
C PRO A 156 11.94 -11.03 0.84
N CYS A 157 11.48 -12.13 0.26
CA CYS A 157 10.72 -13.12 1.02
C CYS A 157 11.62 -13.96 1.93
N GLU A 158 11.19 -14.11 3.18
CA GLU A 158 11.83 -14.98 4.16
C GLU A 158 11.75 -16.48 3.77
N PRO A 159 12.56 -17.35 4.38
CA PRO A 159 12.48 -18.79 4.16
C PRO A 159 11.11 -19.38 4.54
N PHE A 160 10.77 -20.54 3.94
CA PHE A 160 9.47 -21.20 4.15
C PHE A 160 9.13 -21.46 5.62
N GLU A 161 10.12 -21.82 6.45
CA GLU A 161 9.93 -22.08 7.88
C GLU A 161 9.44 -20.84 8.62
N GLU A 162 9.96 -19.66 8.27
CA GLU A 162 9.54 -18.39 8.84
C GLU A 162 8.15 -17.99 8.30
N ILE A 163 7.91 -18.14 6.99
CA ILE A 163 6.61 -17.84 6.38
C ILE A 163 5.46 -18.65 7.03
N MET A 164 5.71 -19.90 7.40
CA MET A 164 4.69 -20.77 8.00
C MET A 164 4.61 -20.65 9.53
N ASN A 165 5.49 -19.85 10.16
CA ASN A 165 5.49 -19.63 11.59
C ASN A 165 4.31 -18.71 11.97
N PRO A 166 3.38 -19.13 12.85
CA PRO A 166 2.26 -18.27 13.27
C PRO A 166 2.69 -17.02 14.04
N ASN A 167 3.96 -16.95 14.47
CA ASN A 167 4.56 -15.80 15.15
C ASN A 167 5.66 -15.15 14.30
N HIS A 168 5.55 -15.23 12.96
CA HIS A 168 6.45 -14.52 12.07
C HIS A 168 6.45 -13.01 12.38
N PRO A 169 7.57 -12.29 12.18
CA PRO A 169 7.62 -10.86 12.44
C PRO A 169 6.62 -10.10 11.56
N THR A 170 6.30 -8.89 11.97
CA THR A 170 5.58 -7.94 11.12
C THR A 170 6.50 -7.42 10.02
N VAL A 171 5.91 -6.94 8.92
CA VAL A 171 6.65 -6.23 7.87
C VAL A 171 7.46 -5.07 8.47
N GLN A 172 6.88 -4.30 9.39
CA GLN A 172 7.56 -3.19 10.07
C GLN A 172 8.84 -3.64 10.81
N GLU A 173 8.81 -4.80 11.46
CA GLU A 173 9.96 -5.37 12.16
C GLU A 173 11.03 -5.85 11.18
N LEU A 174 10.62 -6.46 10.07
CA LEU A 174 11.54 -6.83 8.98
C LEU A 174 12.20 -5.59 8.37
N GLN A 175 11.43 -4.54 8.07
CA GLN A 175 11.94 -3.26 7.59
C GLN A 175 12.95 -2.65 8.55
N LYS A 176 12.64 -2.67 9.86
CA LYS A 176 13.54 -2.19 10.90
C LYS A 176 14.81 -3.01 11.01
N SER A 177 14.77 -4.32 10.73
CA SER A 177 15.97 -5.16 10.73
C SER A 177 16.99 -4.80 9.64
N HIS A 178 16.58 -4.08 8.59
CA HIS A 178 17.44 -3.59 7.51
C HIS A 178 18.13 -2.24 7.82
N GLU A 179 17.73 -1.59 8.94
CA GLU A 179 18.33 -0.35 9.39
C GLU A 179 19.78 -0.59 9.86
N LEU A 180 20.72 0.21 9.35
CA LEU A 180 22.10 0.21 9.81
C LEU A 180 22.35 1.47 10.65
N PHE A 181 22.87 1.28 11.86
CA PHE A 181 23.27 2.38 12.74
C PHE A 181 24.71 2.79 12.39
N ILE A 182 24.84 3.64 11.37
CA ILE A 182 26.11 4.11 10.84
C ILE A 182 26.15 5.64 10.98
N ASP A 183 27.11 6.15 11.75
CA ASP A 183 27.26 7.58 12.06
C ASP A 183 27.76 8.41 10.85
N ASP A 184 28.30 7.76 9.82
CA ASP A 184 28.92 8.37 8.63
C ASP A 184 28.29 7.92 7.31
N ALA A 185 26.98 7.62 7.30
CA ALA A 185 26.25 7.31 6.08
C ALA A 185 26.45 8.42 5.02
N GLU A 186 26.74 8.02 3.78
CA GLU A 186 26.95 8.96 2.67
C GLU A 186 25.70 9.84 2.51
N PRO A 187 25.84 11.18 2.41
CA PRO A 187 24.70 12.07 2.23
C PRO A 187 23.82 11.63 1.05
N GLU A 188 22.50 11.76 1.23
CA GLU A 188 21.48 11.36 0.26
C GLU A 188 21.41 9.84 -0.08
N SER A 189 22.21 8.99 0.58
CA SER A 189 22.05 7.54 0.52
C SER A 189 20.78 7.08 1.25
N GLU A 190 20.31 5.86 0.96
CA GLU A 190 19.14 5.29 1.64
C GLU A 190 19.29 5.32 3.16
N GLN A 191 20.43 4.88 3.70
CA GLN A 191 20.68 4.85 5.15
C GLN A 191 20.76 6.26 5.77
N TRP A 192 21.21 7.26 5.00
CA TRP A 192 21.21 8.65 5.48
C TRP A 192 19.79 9.19 5.64
N TRP A 193 18.90 8.93 4.66
CA TRP A 193 17.49 9.28 4.78
C TRP A 193 16.80 8.54 5.93
N ILE A 194 17.12 7.25 6.12
CA ILE A 194 16.63 6.48 7.26
C ILE A 194 17.09 7.09 8.59
N SER A 195 18.36 7.47 8.69
CA SER A 195 18.89 8.12 9.89
C SER A 195 18.15 9.42 10.19
N LEU A 196 17.84 10.24 9.17
CA LEU A 196 17.07 11.46 9.36
C LEU A 196 15.68 11.16 9.94
N MET A 197 14.99 10.14 9.40
CA MET A 197 13.66 9.75 9.86
C MET A 197 13.68 9.16 11.28
N ARG A 198 14.71 8.38 11.61
CA ARG A 198 14.96 7.92 12.99
C ARG A 198 15.16 9.10 13.94
N ASP A 199 16.00 10.05 13.58
CA ASP A 199 16.26 11.24 14.39
C ASP A 199 14.99 12.06 14.63
N ILE A 200 14.15 12.25 13.60
CA ILE A 200 12.83 12.88 13.74
C ILE A 200 12.00 12.11 14.76
N LYS A 201 11.93 10.78 14.62
CA LYS A 201 11.18 9.93 15.53
C LYS A 201 11.66 10.08 16.98
N GLU A 202 12.96 9.92 17.23
CA GLU A 202 13.57 10.03 18.55
C GLU A 202 13.37 11.41 19.19
N LYS A 203 13.41 12.48 18.39
CA LYS A 203 13.21 13.86 18.84
C LYS A 203 11.73 14.23 18.99
N SER A 204 10.81 13.44 18.43
CA SER A 204 9.36 13.68 18.42
C SER A 204 8.61 13.10 19.64
N VAL A 205 9.24 13.08 20.81
CA VAL A 205 8.65 12.51 22.03
C VAL A 205 8.11 13.59 22.97
N ASP A 206 7.05 13.25 23.72
CA ASP A 206 6.53 14.07 24.82
C ASP A 206 7.30 13.83 26.14
N GLU A 207 6.89 14.52 27.22
CA GLU A 207 7.52 14.39 28.54
C GLU A 207 7.39 12.96 29.12
N ASP A 208 6.35 12.23 28.72
CA ASP A 208 6.08 10.85 29.11
C ASP A 208 6.74 9.82 28.16
N HIS A 209 7.60 10.28 27.25
CA HIS A 209 8.31 9.46 26.25
C HIS A 209 7.39 8.75 25.24
N VAL A 210 6.20 9.30 24.99
CA VAL A 210 5.33 8.80 23.94
C VAL A 210 5.74 9.44 22.61
N GLU A 211 6.07 8.59 21.65
CA GLU A 211 6.43 8.99 20.29
C GLU A 211 5.22 9.63 19.59
N SER A 212 5.44 10.79 18.97
CA SER A 212 4.41 11.50 18.20
C SER A 212 4.50 11.15 16.71
N PHE A 213 5.69 10.80 16.22
CA PHE A 213 5.91 10.43 14.83
C PHE A 213 5.38 9.02 14.55
N HIS A 214 4.39 8.93 13.66
CA HIS A 214 3.85 7.66 13.17
C HIS A 214 4.69 7.14 11.99
N TYR A 215 4.78 7.93 10.92
CA TYR A 215 5.58 7.68 9.73
C TYR A 215 5.75 8.99 8.93
N GLY A 216 6.51 8.97 7.84
CA GLY A 216 6.75 10.18 7.06
C GLY A 216 7.55 9.96 5.79
N TRP A 217 7.83 11.08 5.12
CA TRP A 217 8.43 11.13 3.80
C TRP A 217 9.34 12.34 3.66
N ILE A 218 10.31 12.21 2.78
CA ILE A 218 11.18 13.31 2.35
C ILE A 218 10.95 13.47 0.85
N ILE A 219 10.50 14.65 0.46
CA ILE A 219 10.02 14.92 -0.90
C ILE A 219 10.98 15.90 -1.57
N ASN A 220 11.50 15.53 -2.74
CA ASN A 220 12.30 16.44 -3.56
C ASN A 220 11.43 17.60 -4.09
N MET A 221 11.92 18.83 -3.96
CA MET A 221 11.27 20.03 -4.49
C MET A 221 11.67 20.35 -5.93
N ASP A 222 12.62 19.62 -6.54
CA ASP A 222 13.02 19.85 -7.93
C ASP A 222 11.85 19.59 -8.88
N ALA A 223 11.42 20.66 -9.58
CA ALA A 223 10.35 20.63 -10.55
C ALA A 223 10.59 19.66 -11.73
N ASN A 224 11.84 19.27 -11.96
CA ASN A 224 12.22 18.32 -13.02
C ASN A 224 12.30 16.86 -12.52
N ASP A 225 12.39 16.62 -11.20
CA ASP A 225 12.53 15.28 -10.60
C ASP A 225 11.80 15.16 -9.25
N TYR A 226 10.47 15.12 -9.31
CA TYR A 226 9.65 14.82 -8.14
C TYR A 226 9.76 13.36 -7.74
N LYS A 227 10.46 13.12 -6.63
CA LYS A 227 10.59 11.79 -6.02
C LYS A 227 10.50 11.87 -4.51
N ASN A 228 10.07 10.75 -3.94
CA ASN A 228 10.27 10.45 -2.53
C ASN A 228 11.67 9.89 -2.31
N MET A 229 12.30 10.21 -1.18
CA MET A 229 13.67 9.78 -0.86
C MET A 229 13.75 8.74 0.26
N VAL A 230 12.66 8.51 0.99
CA VAL A 230 12.60 7.47 2.03
C VAL A 230 12.45 6.13 1.31
N PRO A 231 13.37 5.16 1.50
CA PRO A 231 13.33 3.93 0.74
C PRO A 231 12.10 3.09 1.09
N LEU A 232 11.64 2.27 0.13
CA LEU A 232 10.43 1.46 0.29
C LEU A 232 10.51 0.37 1.37
N TRP A 233 11.73 0.05 1.81
CA TRP A 233 11.96 -0.89 2.90
C TRP A 233 12.04 -0.18 4.26
N SER A 234 11.93 1.15 4.33
CA SER A 234 12.02 1.91 5.58
C SER A 234 10.85 1.59 6.53
N PRO A 235 11.10 1.33 7.82
CA PRO A 235 10.02 1.22 8.82
C PRO A 235 9.41 2.60 9.16
N TYR A 236 9.99 3.69 8.66
CA TYR A 236 9.45 5.03 8.84
C TYR A 236 8.57 5.46 7.67
N GLN A 237 8.47 4.62 6.64
CA GLN A 237 7.57 4.84 5.53
C GLN A 237 6.17 4.37 5.91
N GLY A 238 5.18 5.22 5.69
CA GLY A 238 3.78 4.86 5.89
C GLY A 238 3.25 3.96 4.77
N PRO A 239 2.16 3.23 5.01
CA PRO A 239 1.56 2.33 4.02
C PRO A 239 1.00 3.06 2.80
N THR A 240 0.65 4.35 2.95
CA THR A 240 0.18 5.20 1.85
C THR A 240 1.32 6.07 1.30
N VAL A 241 2.14 5.51 0.42
CA VAL A 241 3.24 6.25 -0.21
C VAL A 241 2.70 7.30 -1.20
N PRO A 242 3.15 8.57 -1.14
CA PRO A 242 2.76 9.58 -2.12
C PRO A 242 3.07 9.12 -3.55
N ALA A 243 2.08 9.24 -4.44
CA ALA A 243 2.25 8.98 -5.86
C ALA A 243 2.93 10.18 -6.54
N ARG A 244 3.49 9.96 -7.74
CA ARG A 244 4.17 11.03 -8.49
C ARG A 244 3.29 12.28 -8.71
N ARG A 245 1.97 12.08 -8.83
CA ARG A 245 0.98 13.14 -9.05
C ARG A 245 0.57 13.89 -7.78
N ASP A 246 0.90 13.36 -6.61
CA ASP A 246 0.70 14.03 -5.32
C ASP A 246 1.76 15.13 -5.10
N PHE A 247 3.00 14.91 -5.52
CA PHE A 247 4.12 15.82 -5.22
C PHE A 247 3.91 17.27 -5.65
N PRO A 248 3.44 17.59 -6.88
CA PRO A 248 3.20 18.99 -7.25
C PRO A 248 2.20 19.68 -6.33
N ARG A 249 1.14 18.97 -5.89
CA ARG A 249 0.12 19.53 -4.97
C ARG A 249 0.69 19.75 -3.58
N ILE A 250 1.54 18.85 -3.10
CA ILE A 250 2.22 18.98 -1.80
C ILE A 250 3.16 20.19 -1.82
N ILE A 251 3.94 20.34 -2.88
CA ILE A 251 4.87 21.46 -3.06
C ILE A 251 4.11 22.78 -3.21
N ASP A 252 3.04 22.80 -4.02
CA ASP A 252 2.18 23.97 -4.17
C ASP A 252 1.53 24.36 -2.85
N ALA A 253 1.02 23.39 -2.07
CA ALA A 253 0.49 23.68 -0.74
C ALA A 253 1.56 24.31 0.16
N MET A 254 2.79 23.77 0.11
CA MET A 254 3.93 24.29 0.86
C MET A 254 4.29 25.74 0.48
N LEU A 255 4.43 26.02 -0.81
CA LEU A 255 4.82 27.33 -1.33
C LEU A 255 3.72 28.40 -1.20
N ASN A 256 2.45 27.99 -1.27
CA ASN A 256 1.30 28.90 -1.19
C ASN A 256 0.73 29.08 0.22
N HIS A 257 1.40 28.55 1.26
CA HIS A 257 0.96 28.64 2.66
C HIS A 257 -0.42 28.00 2.93
N GLY A 258 -0.75 26.93 2.22
CA GLY A 258 -1.95 26.12 2.45
C GLY A 258 -2.58 25.56 1.18
N GLY A 259 -3.67 24.81 1.34
CA GLY A 259 -4.39 24.15 0.26
C GLY A 259 -4.69 22.69 0.57
N ASN A 260 -5.34 22.00 -0.37
CA ASN A 260 -5.65 20.58 -0.20
C ASN A 260 -4.59 19.72 -0.88
N ILE A 261 -4.06 18.74 -0.15
CA ILE A 261 -3.16 17.72 -0.68
C ILE A 261 -3.85 16.36 -0.70
N THR A 262 -3.27 15.43 -1.45
CA THR A 262 -3.72 14.05 -1.51
C THR A 262 -2.50 13.14 -1.40
N LEU A 263 -2.67 11.95 -0.79
CA LEU A 263 -1.65 10.92 -0.70
C LEU A 263 -2.19 9.60 -1.22
N GLY A 264 -1.38 8.95 -2.05
CA GLY A 264 -1.74 7.71 -2.74
C GLY A 264 -2.98 7.89 -3.62
N ASP A 265 -3.38 9.13 -3.90
CA ASP A 265 -4.59 9.52 -4.64
C ASP A 265 -5.95 9.31 -3.99
N PHE A 266 -5.99 8.83 -2.74
CA PHE A 266 -7.26 8.58 -2.04
C PHE A 266 -7.36 9.25 -0.67
N ARG A 267 -6.24 9.53 0.01
CA ARG A 267 -6.26 10.19 1.32
C ARG A 267 -6.14 11.69 1.17
N HIS A 268 -7.10 12.45 1.67
CA HIS A 268 -7.17 13.90 1.48
C HIS A 268 -6.85 14.65 2.77
N PHE A 269 -6.07 15.73 2.65
CA PHE A 269 -5.68 16.55 3.79
C PHE A 269 -5.80 18.03 3.46
N GLU A 270 -6.33 18.79 4.40
CA GLU A 270 -6.46 20.25 4.31
C GLU A 270 -5.29 20.88 5.06
N CYS A 271 -4.36 21.49 4.31
CA CYS A 271 -3.18 22.16 4.85
C CYS A 271 -3.45 23.61 5.18
N ILE A 272 -3.08 23.99 6.40
CA ILE A 272 -3.07 25.37 6.88
C ILE A 272 -1.67 25.75 7.31
N HIS A 273 -1.25 26.96 6.95
CA HIS A 273 -0.01 27.52 7.45
C HIS A 273 -0.17 27.95 8.91
N TYR A 274 0.80 27.57 9.74
CA TYR A 274 0.85 28.00 11.13
C TYR A 274 1.83 29.18 11.25
N GLU A 275 1.27 30.39 11.28
CA GLU A 275 2.04 31.63 11.32
C GLU A 275 3.04 31.63 12.49
N GLY A 276 4.32 31.90 12.20
CA GLY A 276 5.39 32.09 13.18
C GLY A 276 6.38 30.94 13.35
N ILE A 277 6.10 29.75 12.80
CA ILE A 277 6.93 28.54 13.01
C ILE A 277 7.53 27.98 11.70
N GLY A 278 7.03 28.40 10.53
CA GLY A 278 7.57 27.97 9.23
C GLY A 278 7.17 26.56 8.82
N SER A 279 6.17 25.98 9.48
CA SER A 279 5.56 24.68 9.18
C SER A 279 4.16 24.85 8.57
N GLN A 280 3.64 23.75 8.02
CA GLN A 280 2.23 23.60 7.72
C GLN A 280 1.67 22.36 8.41
N ARG A 281 0.41 22.44 8.81
CA ARG A 281 -0.33 21.31 9.37
C ARG A 281 -1.46 20.94 8.43
N CYS A 282 -1.50 19.69 8.00
CA CYS A 282 -2.55 19.19 7.12
C CYS A 282 -3.41 18.19 7.86
N ARG A 283 -4.67 18.52 8.07
CA ARG A 283 -5.61 17.65 8.78
C ARG A 283 -6.33 16.75 7.79
N GLU A 284 -6.40 15.46 8.10
CA GLU A 284 -7.12 14.52 7.28
C GLU A 284 -8.63 14.78 7.24
N PHE A 285 -9.23 14.59 6.07
CA PHE A 285 -10.67 14.64 5.84
C PHE A 285 -11.10 13.67 4.73
N GLY A 286 -12.41 13.58 4.52
CA GLY A 286 -13.00 12.72 3.49
C GLY A 286 -13.46 11.37 4.04
N PRO A 287 -14.00 10.48 3.18
CA PRO A 287 -14.62 9.22 3.62
C PRO A 287 -13.61 8.14 4.06
N LEU A 288 -12.34 8.28 3.71
CA LEU A 288 -11.26 7.31 3.94
C LEU A 288 -10.26 7.73 4.99
N HIS A 289 -10.66 8.65 5.84
CA HIS A 289 -9.78 9.06 6.92
C HIS A 289 -9.51 7.88 7.85
N TYR A 290 -8.32 7.87 8.45
CA TYR A 290 -8.04 6.92 9.50
C TYR A 290 -8.83 7.29 10.75
N GLU A 291 -9.10 6.30 11.59
CA GLU A 291 -9.66 6.49 12.91
C GLU A 291 -8.66 5.97 13.95
N PRO A 292 -7.98 6.84 14.70
CA PRO A 292 -8.11 8.31 14.72
C PRO A 292 -7.54 9.01 13.47
N ARG A 293 -8.10 10.18 13.15
CA ARG A 293 -7.65 11.00 12.00
C ARG A 293 -6.20 11.40 12.14
N GLU A 294 -5.49 11.36 11.02
CA GLU A 294 -4.10 11.78 10.98
C GLU A 294 -3.93 13.28 10.75
N MET A 295 -2.79 13.78 11.24
CA MET A 295 -2.27 15.10 10.94
C MET A 295 -0.89 14.97 10.35
N ILE A 296 -0.69 15.63 9.20
CA ILE A 296 0.61 15.80 8.58
C ILE A 296 1.21 17.10 9.07
N VAL A 297 2.50 17.10 9.35
CA VAL A 297 3.30 18.31 9.48
C VAL A 297 4.29 18.35 8.32
N LEU A 298 4.28 19.45 7.59
CA LEU A 298 5.17 19.70 6.47
C LEU A 298 6.15 20.84 6.83
N VAL A 299 7.44 20.62 6.60
CA VAL A 299 8.51 21.59 6.86
C VAL A 299 9.46 21.65 5.66
N PRO A 300 9.68 22.83 5.04
CA PRO A 300 10.59 22.96 3.91
C PRO A 300 12.07 23.08 4.33
N THR A 301 12.98 22.58 3.48
CA THR A 301 14.43 22.82 3.50
C THR A 301 14.85 23.65 2.26
N LEU A 302 16.13 23.66 1.87
CA LEU A 302 16.54 24.28 0.60
C LEU A 302 16.06 23.49 -0.63
N HIS A 303 16.10 22.16 -0.56
CA HIS A 303 15.81 21.28 -1.70
C HIS A 303 14.68 20.27 -1.44
N HIS A 304 14.19 20.18 -0.20
CA HIS A 304 13.30 19.11 0.24
C HIS A 304 12.12 19.63 1.04
N ILE A 305 11.08 18.80 1.17
CA ILE A 305 10.04 18.94 2.18
C ILE A 305 10.14 17.73 3.10
N LEU A 306 10.39 17.99 4.39
CA LEU A 306 10.25 17.00 5.44
C LEU A 306 8.78 16.90 5.81
N MET A 307 8.23 15.70 5.68
CA MET A 307 6.82 15.42 5.93
C MET A 307 6.73 14.36 7.02
N GLY A 308 6.15 14.69 8.15
CA GLY A 308 5.87 13.74 9.23
C GLY A 308 4.39 13.61 9.49
N MET A 309 3.96 12.43 9.92
CA MET A 309 2.58 12.15 10.28
C MET A 309 2.43 11.80 11.75
N THR A 310 1.26 12.12 12.31
CA THR A 310 0.86 11.70 13.65
C THR A 310 -0.63 11.42 13.74
N GLN A 311 -0.99 10.46 14.57
CA GLN A 311 -2.36 10.23 15.03
C GLN A 311 -2.65 10.90 16.39
N HIS A 312 -1.61 11.44 17.05
CA HIS A 312 -1.70 12.12 18.32
C HIS A 312 -1.87 13.64 18.11
N LEU A 313 -3.11 14.08 17.90
CA LEU A 313 -3.43 15.49 17.63
C LEU A 313 -2.95 16.45 18.74
N ASP A 314 -2.92 15.98 19.99
CA ASP A 314 -2.42 16.71 21.15
C ASP A 314 -0.89 16.85 21.17
N LYS A 315 -0.17 16.01 20.39
CA LYS A 315 1.30 15.94 20.38
C LYS A 315 1.95 16.44 19.10
N VAL A 316 1.17 16.97 18.17
CA VAL A 316 1.63 17.55 16.89
C VAL A 316 2.79 18.53 17.06
N VAL A 317 2.81 19.30 18.16
CA VAL A 317 3.88 20.28 18.44
C VAL A 317 5.25 19.60 18.62
N HIS A 318 5.30 18.39 19.18
CA HIS A 318 6.55 17.64 19.36
C HIS A 318 7.10 17.18 18.01
N LEU A 319 6.23 16.63 17.15
CA LEU A 319 6.58 16.27 15.78
C LEU A 319 7.06 17.49 14.97
N GLU A 320 6.33 18.60 15.04
CA GLU A 320 6.67 19.84 14.34
C GLU A 320 8.04 20.37 14.76
N ARG A 321 8.34 20.36 16.06
CA ARG A 321 9.65 20.77 16.57
C ARG A 321 10.77 19.86 16.07
N ALA A 322 10.57 18.55 16.07
CA ALA A 322 11.56 17.59 15.58
C ALA A 322 11.88 17.82 14.10
N LEU A 323 10.85 17.96 13.26
CA LEU A 323 11.00 18.25 11.83
C LEU A 323 11.74 19.58 11.57
N LEU A 324 11.44 20.62 12.34
CA LEU A 324 12.11 21.92 12.20
C LEU A 324 13.59 21.88 12.58
N LEU A 325 13.94 21.11 13.61
CA LEU A 325 15.34 20.92 14.01
C LEU A 325 16.14 20.21 12.91
N GLU A 326 15.58 19.15 12.33
CA GLU A 326 16.21 18.46 11.19
C GLU A 326 16.30 19.35 9.95
N ALA A 327 15.24 20.07 9.61
CA ALA A 327 15.23 20.98 8.47
C ALA A 327 16.31 22.06 8.60
N GLN A 328 16.50 22.62 9.80
CA GLN A 328 17.57 23.58 10.07
C GLN A 328 18.96 22.96 9.91
N GLY A 329 19.15 21.73 10.40
CA GLY A 329 20.39 20.98 10.21
C GLY A 329 20.74 20.78 8.73
N LEU A 330 19.75 20.42 7.92
CA LEU A 330 19.89 20.27 6.47
C LEU A 330 20.24 21.60 5.79
N ILE A 331 19.51 22.68 6.08
CA ILE A 331 19.77 24.01 5.51
C ILE A 331 21.20 24.47 5.82
N LEU A 332 21.67 24.30 7.07
CA LEU A 332 23.04 24.65 7.47
C LEU A 332 24.10 23.81 6.76
N SER A 333 23.75 22.59 6.36
CA SER A 333 24.61 21.66 5.63
C SER A 333 24.51 21.83 4.11
N GLY A 334 23.63 22.71 3.62
CA GLY A 334 23.42 23.01 2.21
C GLY A 334 22.37 22.17 1.49
N TYR A 335 21.42 21.57 2.23
CA TYR A 335 20.37 20.66 1.73
C TYR A 335 18.92 21.15 1.96
#